data_AF-A0A1G0ZES9-F1
#
_entry.id   AF-A0A1G0ZES9-F1
#
_cell.length_a   1.000
_cell.length_b   1.000
_cell.length_c   1.000
_cell.angle_alpha   90.00
_cell.angle_beta   90.00
_cell.angle_gamma   90.00
#
_symmetry.space_group_name_H-M   'P 1'
#
loop_
_entity.id
_entity.type
_entity.pdbx_description
1 polymer ?
#
loop_
_entity_poly.entity_id
_entity_poly.type
_entity_poly.pdbx_seq_one_letter_code
_entity_poly.pdbx_strand_id
1 'polypeptide(L)' 'MNFYEVLLGVISQGKEIGRICVFVAAASPFTAAVQAEEDTDKAYGSETYSHAVKVNEITEEEFHGLSVA' A
#
# COMPACT_ATOMS: atom_id res chain seq x y z
N MET A 1 -7.98 16.35 -2.91
CA MET A 1 -6.64 15.76 -3.13
C MET A 1 -6.87 14.31 -3.53
N ASN A 2 -6.17 13.73 -4.51
CA ASN A 2 -6.49 12.36 -4.92
C ASN A 2 -5.82 11.36 -3.94
N PHE A 3 -6.43 10.20 -3.74
CA PHE A 3 -5.91 9.13 -2.89
C PHE A 3 -5.85 7.83 -3.70
N TYR A 4 -5.01 6.90 -3.27
CA TYR A 4 -4.87 5.60 -3.92
C TYR A 4 -4.97 4.48 -2.89
N GLU A 5 -5.74 3.46 -3.25
CA GLU A 5 -5.73 2.14 -2.63
C GLU A 5 -4.65 1.29 -3.31
N VAL A 6 -3.66 0.85 -2.53
CA VAL A 6 -2.55 0.02 -3.00
C VAL A 6 -2.62 -1.33 -2.30
N LEU A 7 -2.76 -2.41 -3.08
CA LEU A 7 -2.64 -3.78 -2.59
C LEU A 7 -1.20 -4.23 -2.73
N LEU A 8 -0.55 -4.54 -1.60
CA LEU A 8 0.82 -5.04 -1.54
C LEU A 8 0.82 -6.55 -1.27
N GLY A 9 1.60 -7.28 -2.06
CA GLY A 9 1.91 -8.68 -1.80
C GLY A 9 3.15 -8.79 -0.90
N VAL A 10 3.05 -9.55 0.18
CA VAL A 10 4.14 -9.79 1.13
C VAL A 10 4.83 -11.10 0.75
N ILE A 11 6.11 -11.02 0.38
CA ILE A 11 6.92 -12.17 -0.03
C ILE A 11 8.02 -12.41 1.00
N SER A 12 8.14 -13.67 1.43
CA SER A 12 9.27 -14.15 2.23
C SER A 12 9.83 -15.42 1.60
N GLN A 13 11.16 -15.48 1.46
CA GLN A 13 11.87 -16.63 0.88
C GLN A 13 11.30 -17.07 -0.50
N GLY A 14 10.91 -16.11 -1.33
CA GLY A 14 10.36 -16.37 -2.67
C GLY A 14 8.91 -16.90 -2.69
N LYS A 15 8.21 -16.92 -1.56
CA LYS A 15 6.80 -17.30 -1.46
C LYS A 15 5.97 -16.12 -0.96
N GLU A 16 4.81 -15.92 -1.57
CA GLU A 16 3.81 -14.97 -1.06
C GLU A 16 3.22 -15.54 0.24
N ILE A 17 3.36 -14.79 1.33
CA ILE A 17 2.89 -15.18 2.67
C ILE A 17 1.69 -14.35 3.14
N GLY A 18 1.35 -13.28 2.44
CA GLY A 18 0.22 -12.43 2.79
C GLY A 18 0.00 -11.29 1.81
N ARG A 19 -1.09 -10.56 2.01
CA ARG A 19 -1.40 -9.32 1.31
C ARG A 19 -1.87 -8.28 2.30
N ILE A 20 -1.53 -7.02 2.06
CA ILE A 20 -2.02 -5.89 2.84
C ILE A 20 -2.54 -4.81 1.91
N CYS A 21 -3.55 -4.07 2.38
CA CYS A 21 -4.07 -2.90 1.71
C CYS A 21 -3.54 -1.64 2.40
N VAL A 22 -2.98 -0.71 1.64
CA VAL A 22 -2.44 0.56 2.13
C VAL A 22 -3.09 1.71 1.35
N PHE A 23 -3.47 2.77 2.05
CA PHE A 23 -4.08 3.96 1.47
C PHE A 23 -3.11 5.14 1.53
N VAL A 24 -2.82 5.77 0.40
CA VAL A 24 -1.81 6.84 0.29
C VAL A 24 -2.31 8.02 -0.53
N ALA A 25 -1.73 9.20 -0.29
CA ALA A 25 -2.07 10.42 -1.04
C ALA A 25 -1.31 10.52 -2.38
N ALA A 26 -1.94 11.15 -3.38
CA ALA A 26 -1.54 11.18 -4.79
C ALA A 26 -0.32 12.04 -5.16
N ALA A 27 0.69 12.21 -4.30
CA ALA A 27 1.88 13.02 -4.62
C ALA A 27 2.55 12.63 -5.97
N SER A 28 2.37 11.38 -6.40
CA SER A 28 2.43 10.88 -7.78
C SER A 28 1.98 9.41 -7.76
N PRO A 29 1.26 8.88 -8.77
CA PRO A 29 0.81 7.47 -8.75
C PRO A 29 1.96 6.47 -8.63
N PHE A 30 3.13 6.78 -9.21
CA PHE A 30 4.31 5.93 -9.07
C PHE A 30 4.93 6.05 -7.67
N THR A 31 4.88 7.23 -7.07
CA THR A 31 5.38 7.43 -5.70
C THR A 31 4.43 6.89 -4.64
N ALA A 32 3.13 6.74 -4.95
CA ALA A 32 2.15 6.10 -4.08
C ALA A 32 2.50 4.64 -3.80
N ALA A 33 2.86 3.87 -4.84
CA ALA A 33 3.33 2.49 -4.68
C ALA A 33 4.61 2.41 -3.84
N VAL A 34 5.61 3.26 -4.16
CA VAL A 34 6.88 3.31 -3.42
C VAL A 34 6.67 3.70 -1.94
N GLN A 35 5.83 4.70 -1.66
CA GLN A 35 5.55 5.11 -0.29
C GLN A 35 4.83 4.01 0.50
N ALA A 36 3.92 3.27 -0.14
CA ALA A 36 3.23 2.15 0.47
C ALA A 36 4.19 0.99 0.80
N GLU A 37 5.17 0.71 -0.07
CA GLU A 37 6.25 -0.24 0.19
C GLU A 37 7.10 0.20 1.40
N GLU A 38 7.55 1.47 1.43
CA GLU A 38 8.32 2.03 2.56
C GLU A 38 7.58 1.97 3.91
N ASP A 39 6.27 2.21 3.91
CA ASP A 39 5.47 2.13 5.13
C ASP A 39 5.25 0.68 5.60
N THR A 40 5.21 -0.28 4.67
CA THR A 40 5.10 -1.71 4.98
C THR A 40 6.41 -2.27 5.51
N ASP A 41 7.55 -1.85 4.97
CA ASP A 41 8.88 -2.24 5.45
C ASP A 41 9.07 -1.85 6.94
N LYS A 42 8.55 -0.68 7.36
CA LYS A 42 8.56 -0.26 8.78
C LYS A 42 7.74 -1.21 9.68
N ALA A 43 6.69 -1.84 9.16
CA ALA A 43 5.77 -2.67 9.93
C ALA A 43 6.21 -4.14 10.05
N TYR A 44 6.85 -4.69 9.01
CA TYR A 44 7.18 -6.12 8.92
C TYR A 44 8.69 -6.45 8.96
N GLY A 45 9.57 -5.45 8.96
CA GLY A 45 11.02 -5.61 9.12
C GLY A 45 11.78 -5.90 7.81
N SER A 46 13.10 -5.74 7.85
CA SER A 46 13.99 -5.66 6.67
C SER A 46 14.20 -6.95 5.86
N GLU A 47 13.70 -8.09 6.34
CA GLU A 47 13.82 -9.38 5.63
C GLU A 47 12.60 -9.71 4.75
N THR A 48 11.56 -8.87 4.81
CA THR A 48 10.32 -9.06 4.07
C THR A 48 10.32 -8.18 2.83
N TYR A 49 10.02 -8.75 1.67
CA TYR A 49 9.89 -7.98 0.43
C TYR A 49 8.42 -7.69 0.17
N SER A 50 8.06 -6.43 0.01
CA SER A 50 6.73 -6.02 -0.44
C SER A 50 6.79 -5.51 -1.88
N HIS A 51 5.72 -5.73 -2.65
CA HIS A 51 5.57 -5.09 -3.97
C HIS A 51 4.11 -4.74 -4.24
N ALA A 52 3.87 -3.62 -4.91
CA ALA A 52 2.54 -3.21 -5.35
C ALA A 52 1.98 -4.14 -6.43
N VAL A 53 0.83 -4.77 -6.14
CA VAL A 53 0.11 -5.68 -7.04
C VAL A 53 -1.02 -4.97 -7.77
N LYS A 54 -1.68 -4.00 -7.13
CA LYS A 54 -2.77 -3.22 -7.72
C LYS A 54 -2.83 -1.83 -7.12
N VAL A 55 -3.06 -0.82 -7.95
CA VAL A 55 -3.24 0.58 -7.55
C VAL A 55 -4.58 1.06 -8.12
N ASN A 56 -5.51 1.44 -7.25
CA ASN A 56 -6.80 2.01 -7.63
C ASN A 56 -6.89 3.44 -7.08
N GLU A 57 -7.31 4.39 -7.91
CA GLU A 57 -7.65 5.73 -7.40
C GLU A 57 -8.93 5.65 -6.56
N ILE A 58 -8.94 6.34 -5.43
CA ILE A 58 -10.10 6.48 -4.54
C ILE A 58 -10.35 7.96 -4.25
N THR A 59 -11.60 8.29 -4.00
CA THR A 59 -12.04 9.62 -3.60
C THR A 59 -11.68 9.90 -2.13
N GLU A 60 -11.65 11.19 -1.78
CA GLU A 60 -11.42 11.65 -0.40
C GLU A 60 -12.51 11.16 0.56
N GLU A 61 -13.77 11.06 0.09
CA GLU A 61 -14.88 10.50 0.87
C GLU A 61 -14.68 9.00 1.16
N GLU A 62 -14.26 8.21 0.16
CA GLU A 62 -13.94 6.78 0.34
C GLU A 62 -12.80 6.58 1.34
N PHE A 63 -11.73 7.40 1.24
CA PHE A 63 -10.61 7.35 2.18
C PHE A 63 -11.04 7.64 3.63
N HIS A 64 -11.86 8.67 3.85
CA HIS A 64 -12.38 8.99 5.17
C HIS A 64 -13.34 7.93 5.71
N GLY A 65 -14.19 7.32 4.87
CA GLY A 65 -15.07 6.23 5.28
C GLY A 65 -14.31 4.99 5.80
N LEU A 66 -13.14 4.71 5.23
CA LEU A 66 -12.28 3.59 5.63
C LEU A 66 -11.45 3.87 6.88
N SER A 67 -11.11 5.14 7.13
CA SER A 67 -10.23 5.55 8.24
C SER A 67 -10.95 5.65 9.60
N VAL A 68 -12.28 5.56 9.62
CA VAL A 68 -13.13 5.75 10.83
C VAL A 68 -13.66 4.40 11.37
N ALA A 69 -13.31 3.28 10.74
CA ALA A 69 -13.63 1.91 11.19
C ALA A 69 -12.49 1.29 12.01
#